data_AF-A0A067DKU8-F1
#
_entry.id   AF-A0A067DKU8-F1
#
_cell.length_a   1.000
_cell.length_b   1.000
_cell.length_c   1.000
_cell.angle_alpha   90.00
_cell.angle_beta   90.00
_cell.angle_gamma   90.00
#
_symmetry.space_group_name_H-M   'P 1'
#
loop_
_entity.id
_entity.type
_entity.pdbx_description
1 polymer ?
#
loop_
_entity_poly.entity_id
_entity_poly.type
_entity_poly.pdbx_seq_one_letter_code
_entity_poly.pdbx_strand_id
1 'polypeptide(L)'
;MPFFCWVGWFFFILFPFNYSTCCFPSSISAMEENQSVATLMDSTTSKIQQLQKAFAELESHRAITLNLRWKELEEHFHGLEKSLKRRFHELEDQEKEFETKTRKAREILQTREAAVLAKEQTTLEKLQKKRDAAVFAISTALEKQRKVSSAEPAIVSNVDESRAPPVEDKLPDSMSLENNLESSKKSSESENMELKAYPQLFKLCEEMNSEGLHKFISDNRKNLAVLKEEIPLALKAAADPARLVLDSLEGFYHMEVSNVDGKKDSSLLGLRRTCIMLMECLSILLANLNLNTLTAVISQGVKEQAKAIAEEWKPKLDTLDVDDSNGNSLEAHAFLQLLATFSIASDFNEEELSRLIPMVSRRRQTPDLCRSLGLSEKMPGLFFYLYVEARTSIFILDDLGICCVLLQRLLSLAEERMDFMVSLKFW
;
A
#
# COMPACT_ATOMS: atom_id res chain seq x y z
N MET A 1 16.05 31.17 42.24
CA MET A 1 14.75 31.74 42.67
C MET A 1 14.74 33.20 42.27
N PRO A 2 13.64 33.76 41.72
CA PRO A 2 12.26 33.42 42.03
C PRO A 2 11.38 32.99 40.84
N PHE A 3 10.46 32.07 41.09
CA PHE A 3 9.30 31.76 40.25
C PHE A 3 8.16 31.43 41.23
N PHE A 4 7.15 32.30 41.34
CA PHE A 4 5.79 32.07 41.87
C PHE A 4 5.17 33.44 42.25
N CYS A 5 4.66 34.18 41.27
CA CYS A 5 3.87 35.41 41.55
C CYS A 5 2.84 35.78 40.47
N TRP A 6 2.65 34.96 39.42
CA TRP A 6 1.87 35.35 38.22
C TRP A 6 0.70 34.43 37.84
N VAL A 7 0.30 33.50 38.72
CA VAL A 7 -0.88 32.64 38.50
C VAL A 7 -2.17 33.30 39.02
N GLY A 8 -2.08 34.36 39.84
CA GLY A 8 -3.23 35.00 40.50
C GLY A 8 -4.11 35.89 39.62
N TRP A 9 -3.74 36.19 38.37
CA TRP A 9 -4.46 37.16 37.51
C TRP A 9 -5.30 36.53 36.39
N PHE A 10 -5.19 35.22 36.14
CA PHE A 10 -5.82 34.59 34.97
C PHE A 10 -7.27 34.11 35.18
N PHE A 11 -7.77 34.09 36.42
CA PHE A 11 -9.11 33.58 36.73
C PHE A 11 -10.26 34.59 36.54
N PHE A 12 -9.98 35.84 36.18
CA PHE A 12 -10.97 36.92 36.11
C PHE A 12 -11.66 37.12 34.74
N ILE A 13 -11.36 36.28 33.74
CA ILE A 13 -11.78 36.51 32.33
C ILE A 13 -12.93 35.57 31.87
N LEU A 14 -13.29 34.53 32.63
CA LEU A 14 -14.23 33.48 32.17
C LEU A 14 -15.63 33.44 32.81
N PHE A 15 -16.02 34.44 33.61
CA PHE A 15 -17.41 34.59 34.06
C PHE A 15 -17.88 36.06 33.96
N PRO A 16 -18.68 36.43 32.96
CA PRO A 16 -19.33 37.73 32.93
C PRO A 16 -20.53 37.73 33.90
N PHE A 17 -20.28 38.07 35.17
CA PHE A 17 -21.37 38.31 36.12
C PHE A 17 -22.12 39.58 35.73
N ASN A 18 -23.35 39.38 35.26
CA ASN A 18 -24.19 40.42 34.69
C ASN A 18 -24.70 41.38 35.78
N TYR A 19 -24.19 42.61 35.79
CA TYR A 19 -24.62 43.67 36.72
C TYR A 19 -25.93 44.30 36.21
N SER A 20 -27.08 43.76 36.62
CA SER A 20 -28.34 44.53 36.68
C SER A 20 -29.42 43.91 37.57
N THR A 21 -30.12 44.82 38.27
CA THR A 21 -31.46 44.66 38.87
C THR A 21 -31.67 43.52 39.88
N CYS A 22 -31.28 43.77 41.13
CA CYS A 22 -32.00 43.21 42.29
C CYS A 22 -32.96 44.27 42.85
N CYS A 23 -34.26 44.12 42.59
CA CYS A 23 -35.28 44.89 43.31
C CYS A 23 -35.36 44.39 44.76
N PHE A 24 -35.46 45.30 45.73
CA PHE A 24 -35.75 44.96 47.12
C PHE A 24 -37.19 44.41 47.24
N PRO A 25 -37.40 43.21 47.81
CA PRO A 25 -38.69 42.81 48.35
C PRO A 25 -38.73 43.21 49.83
N SER A 26 -39.38 44.34 50.13
CA SER A 26 -39.67 44.75 51.50
C SER A 26 -40.74 43.83 52.11
N SER A 27 -40.34 42.80 52.86
CA SER A 27 -41.17 42.06 53.82
C SER A 27 -40.34 41.13 54.71
N ILE A 28 -39.91 41.60 55.87
CA ILE A 28 -39.50 40.73 56.99
C ILE A 28 -40.67 40.68 57.97
N SER A 29 -41.38 39.55 58.01
CA SER A 29 -42.24 39.20 59.15
C SER A 29 -41.56 38.12 59.96
N ALA A 30 -41.30 38.39 61.23
CA ALA A 30 -40.57 37.47 62.10
C ALA A 30 -41.37 36.20 62.42
N MET A 31 -40.66 35.07 62.48
CA MET A 31 -40.93 34.02 63.45
C MET A 31 -39.65 33.81 64.26
N GLU A 32 -39.79 33.86 65.58
CA GLU A 32 -38.67 33.71 66.51
C GLU A 32 -38.31 32.23 66.69
N GLU A 33 -37.10 31.85 66.29
CA GLU A 33 -36.34 30.84 67.02
C GLU A 33 -35.16 31.55 67.71
N ASN A 34 -35.33 31.90 68.98
CA ASN A 34 -34.24 32.43 69.82
C ASN A 34 -33.25 31.31 70.22
N GLN A 35 -32.62 30.68 69.22
CA GLN A 35 -31.38 29.94 69.43
C GLN A 35 -30.29 30.94 69.80
N SER A 36 -29.55 30.68 70.88
CA SER A 36 -28.48 31.59 71.28
C SER A 36 -27.39 31.59 70.20
N VAL A 37 -26.70 32.73 70.03
CA VAL A 37 -25.64 32.85 69.02
C VAL A 37 -24.57 31.76 69.21
N ALA A 38 -24.30 31.36 70.45
CA ALA A 38 -23.43 30.22 70.77
C ALA A 38 -23.93 28.90 70.17
N THR A 39 -25.21 28.53 70.33
CA THR A 39 -25.73 27.27 69.76
C THR A 39 -25.72 27.25 68.23
N LEU A 40 -25.88 28.41 67.58
CA LEU A 40 -25.72 28.54 66.12
C LEU A 40 -24.25 28.40 65.69
N MET A 41 -23.31 28.96 66.46
CA MET A 41 -21.87 28.78 66.22
C MET A 41 -21.46 27.31 66.41
N ASP A 42 -21.91 26.64 67.47
CA ASP A 42 -21.63 25.23 67.72
C ASP A 42 -22.27 24.29 66.67
N SER A 43 -23.48 24.62 66.19
CA SER A 43 -24.09 23.93 65.04
C SER A 43 -23.26 24.13 63.76
N THR A 44 -22.70 25.32 63.56
CA THR A 44 -21.88 25.64 62.38
C THR A 44 -20.53 24.93 62.43
N THR A 45 -19.83 24.92 63.56
CA THR A 45 -18.56 24.18 63.72
C THR A 45 -18.78 22.67 63.59
N SER A 46 -19.87 22.13 64.14
CA SER A 46 -20.26 20.73 63.95
C SER A 46 -20.50 20.37 62.47
N LYS A 47 -21.22 21.21 61.72
CA LYS A 47 -21.43 21.03 60.27
C LYS A 47 -20.12 21.11 59.47
N ILE A 48 -19.21 22.02 59.83
CA ILE A 48 -17.88 22.11 59.21
C ILE A 48 -17.08 20.82 59.44
N GLN A 49 -17.09 20.28 60.65
CA GLN A 49 -16.42 19.00 60.96
C GLN A 49 -17.04 17.81 60.20
N GLN A 50 -18.37 17.77 60.08
CA GLN A 50 -19.07 16.75 59.29
C GLN A 50 -18.70 16.83 57.80
N LEU A 51 -18.63 18.04 57.23
CA LEU A 51 -18.18 18.24 55.85
C LEU A 51 -16.71 17.83 55.67
N GLN A 52 -15.81 18.23 56.55
CA GLN A 52 -14.39 17.82 56.52
C GLN A 52 -14.25 16.29 56.53
N LYS A 53 -15.03 15.59 57.37
CA LYS A 53 -15.07 14.13 57.41
C LYS A 53 -15.58 13.53 56.09
N ALA A 54 -16.69 14.04 55.55
CA ALA A 54 -17.25 13.55 54.28
C ALA A 54 -16.30 13.77 53.09
N PHE A 55 -15.56 14.89 53.06
CA PHE A 55 -14.52 15.14 52.06
C PHE A 55 -13.37 14.13 52.16
N ALA A 56 -12.87 13.84 53.37
CA ALA A 56 -11.82 12.86 53.58
C ALA A 56 -12.25 11.42 53.17
N GLU A 57 -13.50 11.05 53.46
CA GLU A 57 -14.07 9.77 53.00
C GLU A 57 -14.18 9.71 51.47
N LEU A 58 -14.62 10.80 50.81
CA LEU A 58 -14.70 10.89 49.36
C LEU A 58 -13.32 10.83 48.68
N GLU A 59 -12.31 11.50 49.24
CA GLU A 59 -10.92 11.43 48.72
C GLU A 59 -10.34 10.02 48.86
N SER A 60 -10.59 9.34 49.99
CA SER A 60 -10.22 7.94 50.21
C SER A 60 -10.86 7.02 49.17
N HIS A 61 -12.18 7.14 48.95
CA HIS A 61 -12.89 6.38 47.92
C HIS A 61 -12.31 6.64 46.52
N ARG A 62 -12.04 7.90 46.17
CA ARG A 62 -11.42 8.27 44.88
C ARG A 62 -10.04 7.63 44.71
N ALA A 63 -9.21 7.64 45.75
CA ALA A 63 -7.88 7.04 45.72
C ALA A 63 -7.93 5.51 45.55
N ILE A 64 -8.83 4.83 46.26
CA ILE A 64 -9.04 3.37 46.14
C ILE A 64 -9.53 3.02 44.72
N THR A 65 -10.54 3.73 44.20
CA THR A 65 -11.07 3.49 42.85
C THR A 65 -10.01 3.66 41.78
N LEU A 66 -9.21 4.74 41.83
CA LEU A 66 -8.13 4.98 40.86
C LEU A 66 -7.02 3.92 40.95
N ASN A 67 -6.65 3.48 42.16
CA ASN A 67 -5.65 2.44 42.35
C ASN A 67 -6.13 1.06 41.82
N LEU A 68 -7.41 0.73 42.00
CA LEU A 68 -7.99 -0.49 41.41
C LEU A 68 -7.94 -0.44 39.86
N ARG A 69 -8.38 0.68 39.27
CA ARG A 69 -8.32 0.88 37.81
C ARG A 69 -6.89 0.84 37.26
N TRP A 70 -5.93 1.36 38.01
CA TRP A 70 -4.52 1.31 37.65
C TRP A 70 -4.00 -0.14 37.63
N LYS A 71 -4.34 -0.96 38.64
CA LYS A 71 -3.97 -2.38 38.66
C LYS A 71 -4.60 -3.19 37.53
N GLU A 72 -5.88 -2.97 37.23
CA GLU A 72 -6.55 -3.57 36.06
C GLU A 72 -5.78 -3.28 34.76
N LEU A 73 -5.28 -2.03 34.63
CA LEU A 73 -4.51 -1.59 33.47
C LEU A 73 -3.09 -2.19 33.44
N GLU A 74 -2.40 -2.22 34.59
CA GLU A 74 -1.09 -2.88 34.74
C GLU A 74 -1.16 -4.37 34.37
N GLU A 75 -2.14 -5.10 34.91
CA GLU A 75 -2.35 -6.53 34.61
C GLU A 75 -2.61 -6.77 33.12
N HIS A 76 -3.40 -5.90 32.48
CA HIS A 76 -3.65 -5.96 31.04
C HIS A 76 -2.37 -5.76 30.22
N PHE A 77 -1.54 -4.76 30.55
CA PHE A 77 -0.27 -4.52 29.86
C PHE A 77 0.76 -5.64 30.08
N HIS A 78 0.89 -6.19 31.30
CA HIS A 78 1.72 -7.37 31.54
C HIS A 78 1.23 -8.61 30.76
N GLY A 79 -0.10 -8.76 30.62
CA GLY A 79 -0.71 -9.80 29.79
C GLY A 79 -0.37 -9.65 28.31
N LEU A 80 -0.45 -8.42 27.77
CA LEU A 80 -0.03 -8.10 26.40
C LEU A 80 1.47 -8.37 26.18
N GLU A 81 2.33 -7.88 27.08
CA GLU A 81 3.78 -8.07 27.02
C GLU A 81 4.15 -9.56 27.00
N LYS A 82 3.56 -10.36 27.89
CA LYS A 82 3.77 -11.81 27.94
C LYS A 82 3.27 -12.52 26.68
N SER A 83 2.16 -12.07 26.11
CA SER A 83 1.64 -12.63 24.85
C SER A 83 2.53 -12.27 23.66
N LEU A 84 3.04 -11.04 23.61
CA LEU A 84 3.95 -10.55 22.58
C LEU A 84 5.30 -11.27 22.64
N LYS A 85 5.90 -11.39 23.84
CA LYS A 85 7.13 -12.17 24.07
C LYS A 85 6.97 -13.61 23.58
N ARG A 86 5.87 -14.29 23.92
CA ARG A 86 5.59 -15.65 23.42
C ARG A 86 5.50 -15.71 21.89
N ARG A 87 4.82 -14.75 21.25
CA ARG A 87 4.73 -14.67 19.77
C ARG A 87 6.09 -14.43 19.12
N PHE A 88 6.97 -13.65 19.76
CA PHE A 88 8.32 -13.41 19.26
C PHE A 88 9.15 -14.71 19.22
N HIS A 89 9.16 -15.47 20.30
CA HIS A 89 9.88 -16.77 20.36
C HIS A 89 9.28 -17.78 19.35
N GLU A 90 7.96 -17.83 19.21
CA GLU A 90 7.27 -18.68 18.22
C GLU A 90 7.70 -18.35 16.78
N LEU A 91 7.87 -17.06 16.45
CA LEU A 91 8.35 -16.61 15.14
C LEU A 91 9.84 -16.89 14.93
N GLU A 92 10.67 -16.73 15.97
CA GLU A 92 12.10 -17.03 15.92
C GLU A 92 12.37 -18.53 15.67
N ASP A 93 11.58 -19.41 16.31
CA ASP A 93 11.65 -20.85 16.07
C ASP A 93 11.16 -21.22 14.65
N GLN A 94 10.12 -20.55 14.14
CA GLN A 94 9.67 -20.72 12.75
C GLN A 94 10.74 -20.26 11.73
N GLU A 95 11.41 -19.13 11.95
CA GLU A 95 12.48 -18.62 11.08
C GLU A 95 13.62 -19.64 10.98
N LYS A 96 14.09 -20.18 12.12
CA LYS A 96 15.10 -21.25 12.17
C LYS A 96 14.63 -22.52 11.44
N GLU A 97 13.35 -22.88 11.55
CA GLU A 97 12.80 -24.02 10.81
C GLU A 97 12.82 -23.78 9.28
N PHE A 98 12.41 -22.60 8.83
CA PHE A 98 12.45 -22.23 7.41
C PHE A 98 13.87 -22.15 6.86
N GLU A 99 14.83 -21.62 7.63
CA GLU A 99 16.23 -21.58 7.23
C GLU A 99 16.81 -23.00 7.07
N THR A 100 16.57 -23.90 8.02
CA THR A 100 17.05 -25.29 7.92
C THR A 100 16.38 -26.06 6.77
N LYS A 101 15.09 -25.84 6.51
CA LYS A 101 14.37 -26.39 5.34
C LYS A 101 14.99 -25.88 4.02
N THR A 102 15.25 -24.57 3.94
CA THR A 102 15.86 -23.93 2.76
C THR A 102 17.28 -24.44 2.50
N ARG A 103 18.09 -24.59 3.55
CA ARG A 103 19.44 -25.16 3.45
C ARG A 103 19.41 -26.60 2.92
N LYS A 104 18.57 -27.47 3.49
CA LYS A 104 18.41 -28.87 3.03
C LYS A 104 17.96 -28.94 1.57
N ALA A 105 17.02 -28.08 1.15
CA ALA A 105 16.57 -28.01 -0.23
C ALA A 105 17.72 -27.62 -1.19
N ARG A 106 18.55 -26.64 -0.80
CA ARG A 106 19.72 -26.21 -1.58
C ARG A 106 20.79 -27.32 -1.70
N GLU A 107 21.07 -28.03 -0.61
CA GLU A 107 22.01 -29.18 -0.59
C GLU A 107 21.54 -30.32 -1.52
N ILE A 108 20.24 -30.62 -1.54
CA ILE A 108 19.65 -31.60 -2.46
C ILE A 108 19.78 -31.15 -3.92
N LEU A 109 19.54 -29.86 -4.21
CA LEU A 109 19.68 -29.32 -5.57
C LEU A 109 21.13 -29.37 -6.05
N GLN A 110 22.10 -28.92 -5.25
CA GLN A 110 23.54 -29.00 -5.57
C GLN A 110 23.99 -30.46 -5.83
N THR A 111 23.49 -31.40 -5.03
CA THR A 111 23.81 -32.84 -5.21
C THR A 111 23.24 -33.38 -6.53
N ARG A 112 22.04 -32.94 -6.93
CA ARG A 112 21.42 -33.32 -8.21
C ARG A 112 22.14 -32.67 -9.39
N GLU A 113 22.49 -31.40 -9.29
CA GLU A 113 23.23 -30.64 -10.30
C GLU A 113 24.58 -31.30 -10.59
N ALA A 114 25.38 -31.60 -9.55
CA ALA A 114 26.64 -32.32 -9.70
C ALA A 114 26.46 -33.70 -10.37
N ALA A 115 25.38 -34.43 -10.03
CA ALA A 115 25.08 -35.72 -10.66
C ALA A 115 24.59 -35.62 -12.12
N VAL A 116 23.98 -34.49 -12.51
CA VAL A 116 23.61 -34.19 -13.90
C VAL A 116 24.86 -33.83 -14.70
N LEU A 117 25.66 -32.87 -14.22
CA LEU A 117 26.92 -32.46 -14.86
C LEU A 117 27.88 -33.64 -15.08
N ALA A 118 28.01 -34.54 -14.09
CA ALA A 118 28.80 -35.76 -14.23
C ALA A 118 28.25 -36.70 -15.33
N LYS A 119 26.93 -36.85 -15.45
CA LYS A 119 26.32 -37.65 -16.52
C LYS A 119 26.55 -37.00 -17.88
N GLU A 120 26.28 -35.71 -18.01
CA GLU A 120 26.49 -34.93 -19.23
C GLU A 120 27.94 -35.07 -19.72
N GLN A 121 28.92 -34.83 -18.85
CA GLN A 121 30.34 -35.00 -19.15
C GLN A 121 30.65 -36.42 -19.68
N THR A 122 30.18 -37.48 -19.01
CA THR A 122 30.42 -38.87 -19.50
C THR A 122 29.72 -39.18 -20.82
N THR A 123 28.61 -38.52 -21.14
CA THR A 123 27.95 -38.66 -22.46
C THR A 123 28.69 -37.89 -23.55
N LEU A 124 29.17 -36.69 -23.24
CA LEU A 124 29.93 -35.83 -24.13
C LEU A 124 31.27 -36.47 -24.52
N GLU A 125 32.00 -37.07 -23.57
CA GLU A 125 33.21 -37.85 -23.84
C GLU A 125 32.95 -39.07 -24.74
N LYS A 126 31.81 -39.77 -24.56
CA LYS A 126 31.41 -40.89 -25.44
C LYS A 126 31.09 -40.43 -26.85
N LEU A 127 30.46 -39.25 -27.00
CA LEU A 127 30.18 -38.65 -28.30
C LEU A 127 31.47 -38.18 -29.00
N GLN A 128 32.39 -37.55 -28.26
CA GLN A 128 33.71 -37.17 -28.77
C GLN A 128 34.50 -38.40 -29.28
N LYS A 129 34.59 -39.48 -28.47
CA LYS A 129 35.22 -40.74 -28.90
C LYS A 129 34.62 -41.32 -30.18
N LYS A 130 33.28 -41.26 -30.33
CA LYS A 130 32.59 -41.71 -31.56
C LYS A 130 32.90 -40.81 -32.76
N ARG A 131 32.89 -39.49 -32.59
CA ARG A 131 33.28 -38.50 -33.60
C ARG A 131 34.70 -38.75 -34.08
N ASP A 132 35.65 -38.90 -33.15
CA ASP A 132 37.06 -39.03 -33.46
C ASP A 132 37.36 -40.35 -34.19
N ALA A 133 36.70 -41.44 -33.81
CA ALA A 133 36.75 -42.71 -34.55
C ALA A 133 36.17 -42.60 -35.98
N ALA A 134 35.06 -41.87 -36.15
CA ALA A 134 34.47 -41.64 -37.47
C ALA A 134 35.37 -40.77 -38.38
N VAL A 135 35.94 -39.69 -37.83
CA VAL A 135 36.91 -38.84 -38.53
C VAL A 135 38.15 -39.65 -38.95
N PHE A 136 38.70 -40.48 -38.05
CA PHE A 136 39.82 -41.37 -38.38
C PHE A 136 39.48 -42.35 -39.50
N ALA A 137 38.28 -42.95 -39.49
CA ALA A 137 37.83 -43.85 -40.54
C ALA A 137 37.70 -43.13 -41.90
N ILE A 138 37.16 -41.91 -41.93
CA ILE A 138 37.05 -41.08 -43.13
C ILE A 138 38.45 -40.74 -43.68
N SER A 139 39.36 -40.23 -42.85
CA SER A 139 40.74 -39.93 -43.27
C SER A 139 41.45 -41.17 -43.83
N THR A 140 41.30 -42.32 -43.18
CA THR A 140 41.86 -43.60 -43.65
C THR A 140 41.27 -44.04 -45.00
N ALA A 141 39.97 -43.78 -45.24
CA ALA A 141 39.33 -44.08 -46.51
C ALA A 141 39.82 -43.15 -47.64
N LEU A 142 39.96 -41.85 -47.36
CA LEU A 142 40.49 -40.87 -48.32
C LEU A 142 41.96 -41.16 -48.68
N GLU A 143 42.80 -41.53 -47.71
CA GLU A 143 44.17 -41.97 -48.00
C GLU A 143 44.23 -43.21 -48.89
N LYS A 144 43.32 -44.17 -48.71
CA LYS A 144 43.24 -45.35 -49.57
C LYS A 144 42.82 -44.97 -51.00
N GLN A 145 41.82 -44.10 -51.16
CA GLN A 145 41.45 -43.59 -52.49
C GLN A 145 42.62 -42.87 -53.17
N ARG A 146 43.35 -42.01 -52.44
CA ARG A 146 44.53 -41.30 -52.95
C ARG A 146 45.69 -42.23 -53.36
N LYS A 147 45.84 -43.38 -52.71
CA LYS A 147 46.84 -44.41 -53.06
C LYS A 147 46.40 -45.28 -54.26
N VAL A 148 45.10 -45.40 -54.53
CA VAL A 148 44.56 -46.16 -55.67
C VAL A 148 44.61 -45.35 -56.98
N SER A 149 44.56 -44.01 -56.94
CA SER A 149 44.65 -43.17 -58.15
C SER A 149 46.08 -42.90 -58.65
N SER A 150 47.07 -43.72 -58.27
CA SER A 150 48.51 -43.48 -58.51
C SER A 150 49.18 -44.48 -59.45
N ALA A 151 48.41 -45.18 -60.30
CA ALA A 151 48.91 -46.06 -61.35
C ALA A 151 48.22 -45.73 -62.68
N GLU A 152 49.01 -45.32 -63.68
CA GLU A 152 48.59 -44.78 -64.99
C GLU A 152 48.77 -45.84 -66.11
N PRO A 153 48.18 -45.64 -67.31
CA PRO A 153 48.99 -45.03 -68.38
C PRO A 153 48.23 -44.10 -69.38
N ALA A 154 48.98 -43.17 -70.00
CA ALA A 154 48.56 -42.20 -71.04
C ALA A 154 48.48 -42.85 -72.48
N ILE A 155 48.33 -42.19 -73.64
CA ILE A 155 48.64 -40.83 -74.17
C ILE A 155 47.67 -40.48 -75.36
N VAL A 156 47.88 -39.36 -76.07
CA VAL A 156 47.30 -38.91 -77.39
C VAL A 156 45.95 -38.17 -77.26
N SER A 157 45.70 -36.97 -77.84
CA SER A 157 46.51 -36.01 -78.66
C SER A 157 46.08 -34.53 -78.44
N ASN A 158 46.78 -33.58 -79.09
CA ASN A 158 46.55 -32.13 -79.03
C ASN A 158 45.62 -31.59 -80.15
N VAL A 159 45.10 -30.35 -79.97
CA VAL A 159 45.26 -29.15 -80.83
C VAL A 159 44.22 -28.07 -80.43
N ASP A 160 44.72 -26.93 -79.92
CA ASP A 160 44.27 -25.51 -80.04
C ASP A 160 42.79 -25.09 -79.77
N GLU A 161 42.45 -23.87 -79.34
CA GLU A 161 43.16 -22.57 -79.37
C GLU A 161 42.68 -21.60 -78.25
N SER A 162 43.57 -20.71 -77.80
CA SER A 162 43.36 -19.41 -77.10
C SER A 162 42.04 -19.04 -76.37
N ARG A 163 42.14 -18.72 -75.06
CA ARG A 163 42.16 -17.33 -74.48
C ARG A 163 41.71 -17.29 -73.00
N ALA A 164 42.45 -16.57 -72.14
CA ALA A 164 42.14 -16.33 -70.71
C ALA A 164 41.83 -14.83 -70.47
N PRO A 165 41.61 -14.28 -69.24
CA PRO A 165 41.46 -14.85 -67.88
C PRO A 165 40.25 -14.17 -67.10
N PRO A 166 40.22 -13.91 -65.76
CA PRO A 166 40.36 -14.75 -64.54
C PRO A 166 39.22 -14.55 -63.45
N VAL A 167 39.40 -15.20 -62.27
CA VAL A 167 38.97 -14.82 -60.89
C VAL A 167 37.74 -15.51 -60.22
N GLU A 168 38.09 -16.38 -59.26
CA GLU A 168 37.57 -16.65 -57.89
C GLU A 168 36.07 -16.76 -57.48
N ASP A 169 35.88 -17.80 -56.64
CA ASP A 169 35.04 -17.91 -55.43
C ASP A 169 33.55 -18.41 -55.44
N LYS A 170 33.39 -19.56 -54.75
CA LYS A 170 32.24 -20.13 -53.99
C LYS A 170 30.93 -20.66 -54.63
N LEU A 171 30.62 -21.88 -54.17
CA LEU A 171 29.32 -22.56 -53.90
C LEU A 171 28.08 -21.64 -53.75
N PRO A 172 26.83 -22.09 -54.06
CA PRO A 172 26.25 -23.32 -53.46
C PRO A 172 25.14 -24.11 -54.22
N ASP A 173 24.63 -25.14 -53.52
CA ASP A 173 23.26 -25.74 -53.47
C ASP A 173 22.62 -26.62 -54.57
N SER A 174 22.06 -27.75 -54.09
CA SER A 174 20.91 -28.56 -54.56
C SER A 174 20.94 -29.95 -53.87
N MET A 175 19.89 -30.58 -53.33
CA MET A 175 18.48 -30.21 -53.09
C MET A 175 17.82 -31.13 -52.02
N SER A 176 16.74 -30.62 -51.41
CA SER A 176 15.54 -31.35 -50.90
C SER A 176 15.65 -32.62 -50.02
N LEU A 177 15.07 -32.55 -48.82
CA LEU A 177 13.72 -33.10 -48.59
C LEU A 177 13.10 -32.52 -47.30
N GLU A 178 11.89 -31.97 -47.42
CA GLU A 178 11.25 -31.17 -46.36
C GLU A 178 10.46 -32.01 -45.34
N ASN A 179 10.48 -31.55 -44.09
CA ASN A 179 9.56 -31.99 -43.05
C ASN A 179 8.27 -31.17 -43.10
N ASN A 180 7.15 -31.84 -42.86
CA ASN A 180 5.83 -31.23 -42.85
C ASN A 180 5.55 -30.56 -41.48
N LEU A 181 5.84 -29.26 -41.36
CA LEU A 181 5.35 -28.39 -40.27
C LEU A 181 4.98 -27.01 -40.84
N GLU A 182 3.70 -26.90 -41.20
CA GLU A 182 3.13 -25.71 -41.83
C GLU A 182 3.01 -24.56 -40.82
N SER A 183 3.87 -23.55 -40.95
CA SER A 183 3.79 -22.31 -40.18
C SER A 183 3.70 -21.09 -41.10
N SER A 184 2.48 -20.61 -41.34
CA SER A 184 2.25 -19.26 -41.84
C SER A 184 0.80 -18.79 -41.75
N LYS A 185 0.48 -18.08 -40.67
CA LYS A 185 -0.41 -16.90 -40.66
C LYS A 185 -0.32 -16.19 -39.32
N LYS A 186 0.57 -15.20 -39.23
CA LYS A 186 0.63 -14.25 -38.12
C LYS A 186 0.29 -12.86 -38.64
N SER A 187 -0.99 -12.52 -38.58
CA SER A 187 -1.48 -11.15 -38.63
C SER A 187 -2.72 -11.05 -37.74
N SER A 188 -2.67 -10.18 -36.74
CA SER A 188 -3.78 -9.82 -35.83
C SER A 188 -4.55 -10.97 -35.16
N GLU A 189 -3.96 -11.59 -34.12
CA GLU A 189 -4.67 -12.18 -32.94
C GLU A 189 -3.65 -12.80 -31.96
N SER A 190 -2.86 -11.98 -31.24
CA SER A 190 -2.00 -12.50 -30.15
C SER A 190 -1.74 -11.51 -29.00
N GLU A 191 -2.74 -10.72 -28.63
CA GLU A 191 -2.80 -10.01 -27.32
C GLU A 191 -4.09 -10.31 -26.54
N ASN A 192 -5.02 -11.10 -27.11
CA ASN A 192 -6.37 -11.31 -26.54
C ASN A 192 -6.53 -12.54 -25.63
N MET A 193 -5.49 -13.37 -25.43
CA MET A 193 -5.67 -14.72 -24.85
C MET A 193 -5.54 -14.80 -23.31
N GLU A 194 -5.12 -13.74 -22.63
CA GLU A 194 -5.18 -13.64 -21.16
C GLU A 194 -6.34 -12.74 -20.64
N LEU A 195 -7.00 -11.96 -21.51
CA LEU A 195 -7.87 -10.82 -21.16
C LEU A 195 -9.19 -11.11 -20.42
N LYS A 196 -9.45 -12.33 -19.93
CA LYS A 196 -10.72 -12.66 -19.23
C LYS A 196 -10.54 -13.63 -18.07
N ALA A 197 -9.76 -13.22 -17.07
CA ALA A 197 -9.83 -13.85 -15.73
C ALA A 197 -11.23 -13.68 -15.11
N TYR A 198 -11.91 -12.56 -15.40
CA TYR A 198 -13.22 -12.22 -14.82
C TYR A 198 -14.22 -11.67 -15.86
N PRO A 199 -14.85 -12.51 -16.70
CA PRO A 199 -15.85 -12.03 -17.68
C PRO A 199 -17.04 -11.30 -17.05
N GLN A 200 -17.36 -11.57 -15.78
CA GLN A 200 -18.40 -10.86 -15.02
C GLN A 200 -18.00 -9.40 -14.71
N LEU A 201 -16.72 -9.13 -14.48
CA LEU A 201 -16.21 -7.77 -14.19
C LEU A 201 -16.41 -6.85 -15.38
N PHE A 202 -16.02 -7.31 -16.59
CA PHE A 202 -16.24 -6.59 -17.84
C PHE A 202 -17.72 -6.29 -18.08
N LYS A 203 -18.59 -7.29 -17.84
CA LYS A 203 -20.03 -7.13 -17.98
C LYS A 203 -20.60 -6.07 -17.02
N LEU A 204 -20.15 -6.03 -15.76
CA LEU A 204 -20.58 -5.03 -14.79
C LEU A 204 -20.17 -3.60 -15.19
N CYS A 205 -18.99 -3.44 -15.79
CA CYS A 205 -18.56 -2.17 -16.36
C CYS A 205 -19.38 -1.76 -17.58
N GLU A 206 -19.63 -2.69 -18.51
CA GLU A 206 -20.47 -2.49 -19.71
C GLU A 206 -21.91 -2.10 -19.35
N GLU A 207 -22.50 -2.73 -18.32
CA GLU A 207 -23.83 -2.41 -17.77
C GLU A 207 -23.86 -1.14 -16.90
N MET A 208 -22.74 -0.42 -16.74
CA MET A 208 -22.59 0.76 -15.86
C MET A 208 -23.04 0.49 -14.40
N ASN A 209 -22.85 -0.74 -13.91
CA ASN A 209 -23.44 -1.22 -12.65
C ASN A 209 -22.47 -1.04 -11.47
N SER A 210 -22.48 0.14 -10.83
CA SER A 210 -21.61 0.48 -9.70
C SER A 210 -21.86 -0.38 -8.45
N GLU A 211 -23.11 -0.69 -8.10
CA GLU A 211 -23.47 -1.52 -6.94
C GLU A 211 -23.00 -2.98 -7.14
N GLY A 212 -23.23 -3.53 -8.34
CA GLY A 212 -22.76 -4.86 -8.72
C GLY A 212 -21.24 -4.96 -8.73
N LEU A 213 -20.54 -3.90 -9.17
CA LEU A 213 -19.08 -3.80 -9.13
C LEU A 213 -18.54 -3.80 -7.69
N HIS A 214 -19.15 -3.02 -6.79
CA HIS A 214 -18.83 -3.05 -5.35
C HIS A 214 -18.99 -4.44 -4.73
N LYS A 215 -20.13 -5.08 -5.00
CA LYS A 215 -20.42 -6.43 -4.51
C LYS A 215 -19.39 -7.44 -5.04
N PHE A 216 -19.12 -7.42 -6.34
CA PHE A 216 -18.15 -8.30 -6.98
C PHE A 216 -16.75 -8.17 -6.38
N ILE A 217 -16.28 -6.93 -6.12
CA ILE A 217 -14.99 -6.67 -5.48
C ILE A 217 -14.99 -7.17 -4.02
N SER A 218 -16.09 -6.94 -3.29
CA SER A 218 -16.24 -7.40 -1.90
C SER A 218 -16.28 -8.93 -1.77
N ASP A 219 -16.86 -9.63 -2.74
CA ASP A 219 -16.91 -11.10 -2.75
C ASP A 219 -15.54 -11.71 -3.11
N ASN A 220 -14.71 -10.98 -3.86
CA ASN A 220 -13.40 -11.44 -4.35
C ASN A 220 -12.20 -10.86 -3.56
N ARG A 221 -12.37 -10.47 -2.29
CA ARG A 221 -11.33 -9.86 -1.42
C ARG A 221 -9.97 -10.56 -1.38
N LYS A 222 -9.91 -11.88 -1.61
CA LYS A 222 -8.64 -12.65 -1.65
C LYS A 222 -7.80 -12.37 -2.90
N ASN A 223 -8.44 -11.93 -3.98
CA ASN A 223 -7.83 -11.78 -5.31
C ASN A 223 -7.61 -10.30 -5.68
N LEU A 224 -7.65 -9.39 -4.71
CA LEU A 224 -7.59 -7.93 -4.94
C LEU A 224 -6.35 -7.46 -5.71
N ALA A 225 -5.21 -8.16 -5.60
CA ALA A 225 -4.01 -7.84 -6.38
C ALA A 225 -4.28 -8.00 -7.89
N VAL A 226 -4.79 -9.16 -8.30
CA VAL A 226 -5.17 -9.45 -9.70
C VAL A 226 -6.30 -8.53 -10.16
N LEU A 227 -7.29 -8.26 -9.30
CA LEU A 227 -8.38 -7.34 -9.64
C LEU A 227 -7.88 -5.90 -9.89
N LYS A 228 -6.87 -5.41 -9.17
CA LYS A 228 -6.29 -4.08 -9.44
C LYS A 228 -5.63 -3.97 -10.81
N GLU A 229 -5.15 -5.08 -11.38
CA GLU A 229 -4.55 -5.15 -12.71
C GLU A 229 -5.64 -5.27 -13.80
N GLU A 230 -6.70 -6.04 -13.54
CA GLU A 230 -7.82 -6.28 -14.47
C GLU A 230 -8.83 -5.12 -14.54
N ILE A 231 -9.13 -4.42 -13.43
CA ILE A 231 -10.15 -3.35 -13.39
C ILE A 231 -9.86 -2.21 -14.38
N PRO A 232 -8.64 -1.67 -14.52
CA PRO A 232 -8.32 -0.66 -15.54
C PRO A 232 -8.60 -1.12 -16.98
N LEU A 233 -8.54 -2.42 -17.26
CA LEU A 233 -8.89 -3.00 -18.56
C LEU A 233 -10.41 -3.13 -18.70
N ALA A 234 -11.09 -3.63 -17.67
CA ALA A 234 -12.55 -3.77 -17.65
C ALA A 234 -13.28 -2.42 -17.72
N LEU A 235 -12.74 -1.36 -17.09
CA LEU A 235 -13.27 0.00 -17.17
C LEU A 235 -13.34 0.52 -18.62
N LYS A 236 -12.49 0.05 -19.55
CA LYS A 236 -12.57 0.42 -20.97
C LYS A 236 -13.84 -0.09 -21.68
N ALA A 237 -14.54 -1.05 -21.10
CA ALA A 237 -15.82 -1.56 -21.62
C ALA A 237 -17.04 -0.72 -21.16
N ALA A 238 -16.86 0.17 -20.17
CA ALA A 238 -17.92 1.07 -19.73
C ALA A 238 -18.16 2.18 -20.76
N ALA A 239 -19.44 2.57 -20.94
CA ALA A 239 -19.81 3.66 -21.83
C ALA A 239 -19.27 5.03 -21.34
N ASP A 240 -19.22 5.23 -20.03
CA ASP A 240 -18.52 6.35 -19.38
C ASP A 240 -17.77 5.83 -18.14
N PRO A 241 -16.47 5.51 -18.28
CA PRO A 241 -15.68 4.94 -17.18
C PRO A 241 -15.51 5.90 -16.00
N ALA A 242 -15.52 7.21 -16.26
CA ALA A 242 -15.33 8.22 -15.23
C ALA A 242 -16.62 8.42 -14.42
N ARG A 243 -17.76 8.48 -15.10
CA ARG A 243 -19.08 8.51 -14.48
C ARG A 243 -19.34 7.26 -13.64
N LEU A 244 -19.04 6.07 -14.15
CA LEU A 244 -19.17 4.81 -13.40
C LEU A 244 -18.42 4.83 -12.06
N VAL A 245 -17.21 5.41 -12.06
CA VAL A 245 -16.41 5.54 -10.83
C VAL A 245 -16.96 6.61 -9.89
N LEU A 246 -17.48 7.74 -10.40
CA LEU A 246 -18.18 8.73 -9.55
C LEU A 246 -19.46 8.17 -8.93
N ASP A 247 -20.25 7.42 -9.70
CA ASP A 247 -21.47 6.75 -9.23
C ASP A 247 -21.12 5.61 -8.23
N SER A 248 -19.88 5.08 -8.25
CA SER A 248 -19.37 4.17 -7.22
C SER A 248 -18.98 4.85 -5.90
N LEU A 249 -19.03 6.18 -5.80
CA LEU A 249 -18.77 6.93 -4.56
C LEU A 249 -20.04 7.11 -3.71
N GLU A 250 -21.21 6.74 -4.25
CA GLU A 250 -22.45 6.68 -3.48
C GLU A 250 -22.28 5.77 -2.25
N GLY A 251 -22.83 6.20 -1.12
CA GLY A 251 -22.71 5.47 0.14
C GLY A 251 -21.42 5.69 0.95
N PHE A 252 -20.39 6.37 0.42
CA PHE A 252 -19.07 6.53 1.09
C PHE A 252 -19.14 7.11 2.52
N TYR A 253 -20.07 8.04 2.75
CA TYR A 253 -20.37 8.68 4.03
C TYR A 253 -21.75 8.29 4.60
N HIS A 254 -22.38 7.21 4.14
CA HIS A 254 -23.73 6.87 4.58
C HIS A 254 -23.72 6.28 6.00
N MET A 255 -23.92 7.17 6.98
CA MET A 255 -24.01 6.85 8.39
C MET A 255 -25.46 6.49 8.74
N GLU A 256 -25.84 5.22 8.56
CA GLU A 256 -27.11 4.74 9.11
C GLU A 256 -27.08 4.79 10.64
N VAL A 257 -28.15 5.34 11.23
CA VAL A 257 -28.29 5.57 12.68
C VAL A 257 -28.12 4.26 13.46
N SER A 258 -27.05 4.21 14.26
CA SER A 258 -26.71 3.27 15.35
C SER A 258 -27.42 1.90 15.37
N ASN A 259 -26.68 0.82 15.06
CA ASN A 259 -27.07 -0.56 15.42
C ASN A 259 -25.86 -1.46 15.73
N VAL A 260 -25.34 -1.34 16.95
CA VAL A 260 -24.73 -2.31 17.91
C VAL A 260 -23.82 -3.49 17.44
N ASP A 261 -23.71 -3.88 16.17
CA ASP A 261 -22.88 -5.02 15.71
C ASP A 261 -21.64 -4.56 14.92
N GLY A 262 -20.44 -4.82 15.45
CA GLY A 262 -19.14 -4.45 14.87
C GLY A 262 -18.82 -5.11 13.52
N LYS A 263 -19.69 -5.98 13.00
CA LYS A 263 -19.66 -6.40 11.59
C LYS A 263 -19.93 -5.25 10.62
N LYS A 264 -20.73 -4.25 11.01
CA LYS A 264 -21.20 -3.19 10.10
C LYS A 264 -20.11 -2.17 9.74
N ASP A 265 -19.21 -1.87 10.67
CA ASP A 265 -18.05 -1.01 10.44
C ASP A 265 -17.08 -1.64 9.42
N SER A 266 -16.93 -2.97 9.46
CA SER A 266 -16.12 -3.73 8.50
C SER A 266 -16.66 -3.64 7.06
N SER A 267 -17.99 -3.58 6.87
CA SER A 267 -18.59 -3.32 5.55
C SER A 267 -18.34 -1.90 5.05
N LEU A 268 -18.52 -0.87 5.89
CA LEU A 268 -18.28 0.53 5.50
C LEU A 268 -16.81 0.78 5.16
N LEU A 269 -15.88 0.26 5.98
CA LEU A 269 -14.44 0.30 5.69
C LEU A 269 -14.06 -0.52 4.44
N GLY A 270 -14.86 -1.53 4.07
CA GLY A 270 -14.72 -2.28 2.82
C GLY A 270 -15.15 -1.46 1.59
N LEU A 271 -16.32 -0.81 1.69
CA LEU A 271 -16.85 0.10 0.66
C LEU A 271 -15.87 1.25 0.39
N ARG A 272 -15.42 1.96 1.43
CA ARG A 272 -14.46 3.07 1.30
C ARG A 272 -13.15 2.66 0.63
N ARG A 273 -12.59 1.50 0.98
CA ARG A 273 -11.40 0.92 0.31
C ARG A 273 -11.67 0.58 -1.16
N THR A 274 -12.89 0.18 -1.49
CA THR A 274 -13.31 -0.14 -2.87
C THR A 274 -13.45 1.13 -3.70
N CYS A 275 -14.11 2.18 -3.19
CA CYS A 275 -14.17 3.50 -3.84
C CYS A 275 -12.78 4.06 -4.16
N ILE A 276 -11.86 4.01 -3.18
CA ILE A 276 -10.46 4.42 -3.34
C ILE A 276 -9.79 3.62 -4.46
N MET A 277 -9.90 2.29 -4.43
CA MET A 277 -9.32 1.42 -5.45
C MET A 277 -9.88 1.69 -6.85
N LEU A 278 -11.18 1.98 -6.98
CA LEU A 278 -11.80 2.30 -8.26
C LEU A 278 -11.26 3.63 -8.83
N MET A 279 -11.07 4.65 -7.99
CA MET A 279 -10.42 5.91 -8.41
C MET A 279 -8.94 5.70 -8.77
N GLU A 280 -8.19 4.87 -8.03
CA GLU A 280 -6.82 4.49 -8.40
C GLU A 280 -6.77 3.78 -9.75
N CYS A 281 -7.63 2.80 -9.99
CA CYS A 281 -7.71 2.06 -11.24
C CYS A 281 -8.13 2.95 -12.42
N LEU A 282 -9.01 3.92 -12.19
CA LEU A 282 -9.30 4.97 -13.17
C LEU A 282 -8.06 5.82 -13.45
N SER A 283 -7.35 6.29 -12.42
CA SER A 283 -6.11 7.05 -12.60
C SER A 283 -5.05 6.27 -13.40
N ILE A 284 -4.94 4.95 -13.20
CA ILE A 284 -4.08 4.06 -14.01
C ILE A 284 -4.57 4.00 -15.46
N LEU A 285 -5.87 3.86 -15.70
CA LEU A 285 -6.44 3.91 -17.04
C LEU A 285 -6.11 5.25 -17.72
N LEU A 286 -6.40 6.38 -17.07
CA LEU A 286 -6.17 7.73 -17.60
C LEU A 286 -4.71 8.00 -17.95
N ALA A 287 -3.76 7.54 -17.13
CA ALA A 287 -2.33 7.66 -17.39
C ALA A 287 -1.84 6.91 -18.65
N ASN A 288 -2.61 5.92 -19.12
CA ASN A 288 -2.33 5.14 -20.31
C ASN A 288 -3.13 5.60 -21.55
N LEU A 289 -3.89 6.70 -21.46
CA LEU A 289 -4.68 7.25 -22.56
C LEU A 289 -4.00 8.42 -23.26
N ASN A 290 -4.23 8.54 -24.57
CA ASN A 290 -3.85 9.72 -25.34
C ASN A 290 -4.70 10.94 -24.93
N LEU A 291 -4.14 12.15 -25.06
CA LEU A 291 -4.75 13.41 -24.60
C LEU A 291 -6.20 13.63 -25.09
N ASN A 292 -6.52 13.24 -26.33
CA ASN A 292 -7.87 13.36 -26.91
C ASN A 292 -8.88 12.38 -26.27
N THR A 293 -8.42 11.21 -25.83
CA THR A 293 -9.27 10.23 -25.14
C THR A 293 -9.42 10.61 -23.66
N LEU A 294 -8.35 11.15 -23.05
CA LEU A 294 -8.37 11.69 -21.69
C LEU A 294 -9.40 12.82 -21.54
N THR A 295 -9.46 13.77 -22.49
CA THR A 295 -10.44 14.87 -22.46
C THR A 295 -11.87 14.42 -22.78
N ALA A 296 -12.05 13.31 -23.50
CA ALA A 296 -13.36 12.70 -23.71
C ALA A 296 -13.88 12.01 -22.43
N VAL A 297 -13.02 11.27 -21.73
CA VAL A 297 -13.35 10.55 -20.49
C VAL A 297 -13.53 11.53 -19.31
N ILE A 298 -12.62 12.49 -19.14
CA ILE A 298 -12.72 13.55 -18.12
C ILE A 298 -13.31 14.81 -18.77
N SER A 299 -14.57 14.68 -19.18
CA SER A 299 -15.36 15.77 -19.74
C SER A 299 -15.69 16.83 -18.68
N GLN A 300 -16.11 18.02 -19.12
CA GLN A 300 -16.45 19.12 -18.20
C GLN A 300 -17.59 18.75 -17.23
N GLY A 301 -18.62 18.04 -17.69
CA GLY A 301 -19.73 17.59 -16.81
C GLY A 301 -19.28 16.56 -15.76
N VAL A 302 -18.32 15.69 -16.11
CA VAL A 302 -17.70 14.75 -15.17
C VAL A 302 -16.90 15.50 -14.10
N LYS A 303 -16.15 16.55 -14.47
CA LYS A 303 -15.45 17.42 -13.51
C LYS A 303 -16.41 18.15 -12.57
N GLU A 304 -17.52 18.66 -13.09
CA GLU A 304 -18.56 19.34 -12.30
C GLU A 304 -19.23 18.38 -11.30
N GLN A 305 -19.51 17.14 -11.69
CA GLN A 305 -20.01 16.10 -10.78
C GLN A 305 -18.97 15.73 -9.70
N ALA A 306 -17.71 15.51 -10.09
CA ALA A 306 -16.62 15.22 -9.15
C ALA A 306 -16.44 16.36 -8.12
N LYS A 307 -16.56 17.62 -8.57
CA LYS A 307 -16.52 18.80 -7.73
C LYS A 307 -17.71 18.86 -6.76
N ALA A 308 -18.93 18.57 -7.21
CA ALA A 308 -20.11 18.53 -6.34
C ALA A 308 -19.94 17.51 -5.20
N ILE A 309 -19.41 16.32 -5.50
CA ILE A 309 -19.08 15.30 -4.50
C ILE A 309 -18.00 15.80 -3.53
N ALA A 310 -16.94 16.42 -4.03
CA ALA A 310 -15.87 16.97 -3.19
C ALA A 310 -16.36 18.07 -2.24
N GLU A 311 -17.23 18.98 -2.69
CA GLU A 311 -17.84 20.01 -1.83
C GLU A 311 -18.77 19.40 -0.77
N GLU A 312 -19.48 18.31 -1.06
CA GLU A 312 -20.26 17.56 -0.06
C GLU A 312 -19.37 16.88 1.00
N TRP A 313 -18.13 16.53 0.62
CA TRP A 313 -17.19 15.80 1.49
C TRP A 313 -16.42 16.73 2.43
N LYS A 314 -16.08 17.96 2.02
CA LYS A 314 -15.36 18.97 2.83
C LYS A 314 -15.81 19.06 4.30
N PRO A 315 -17.09 19.35 4.63
CA PRO A 315 -17.50 19.55 6.03
C PRO A 315 -17.40 18.27 6.89
N LYS A 316 -17.23 17.10 6.27
CA LYS A 316 -17.04 15.81 6.94
C LYS A 316 -15.55 15.50 7.18
N LEU A 317 -14.65 16.25 6.54
CA LEU A 317 -13.20 16.22 6.78
C LEU A 317 -12.82 17.19 7.91
N ASP A 318 -13.48 18.34 8.00
CA ASP A 318 -13.26 19.32 9.09
C ASP A 318 -13.56 18.75 10.49
N THR A 319 -14.38 17.70 10.56
CA THR A 319 -14.69 16.97 11.80
C THR A 319 -13.67 15.87 12.15
N LEU A 320 -12.65 15.63 11.32
CA LEU A 320 -11.63 14.62 11.58
C LEU A 320 -10.50 15.20 12.42
N ASP A 321 -10.24 14.60 13.59
CA ASP A 321 -9.01 14.89 14.32
C ASP A 321 -7.80 14.25 13.61
N VAL A 322 -6.70 14.99 13.55
CA VAL A 322 -5.43 14.51 12.99
C VAL A 322 -4.87 13.39 13.87
N ASP A 323 -5.00 13.51 15.19
CA ASP A 323 -4.41 12.58 16.15
C ASP A 323 -5.14 11.22 16.17
N ASP A 324 -6.46 11.21 16.02
CA ASP A 324 -7.26 9.97 15.89
C ASP A 324 -6.97 9.19 14.60
N SER A 325 -6.53 9.88 13.54
CA SER A 325 -6.36 9.29 12.21
C SER A 325 -5.19 8.31 12.09
N ASN A 326 -4.21 8.38 13.00
CA ASN A 326 -3.00 7.56 13.04
C ASN A 326 -2.28 7.47 11.67
N GLY A 327 -2.34 8.56 10.89
CA GLY A 327 -1.75 8.68 9.55
C GLY A 327 -2.35 7.81 8.45
N ASN A 328 -3.56 7.24 8.64
CA ASN A 328 -4.17 6.29 7.71
C ASN A 328 -5.68 6.49 7.44
N SER A 329 -6.17 7.72 7.52
CA SER A 329 -7.56 8.08 7.21
C SER A 329 -7.96 7.61 5.80
N LEU A 330 -9.14 6.99 5.67
CA LEU A 330 -9.71 6.60 4.37
C LEU A 330 -10.41 7.79 3.73
N GLU A 331 -11.05 8.62 4.54
CA GLU A 331 -11.79 9.82 4.18
C GLU A 331 -10.88 10.87 3.52
N ALA A 332 -9.79 11.24 4.21
CA ALA A 332 -8.80 12.18 3.67
C ALA A 332 -8.13 11.63 2.40
N HIS A 333 -7.82 10.33 2.37
CA HIS A 333 -7.21 9.70 1.19
C HIS A 333 -8.18 9.66 0.00
N ALA A 334 -9.45 9.32 0.21
CA ALA A 334 -10.45 9.29 -0.86
C ALA A 334 -10.71 10.70 -1.44
N PHE A 335 -10.76 11.72 -0.59
CA PHE A 335 -10.91 13.10 -1.03
C PHE A 335 -9.72 13.55 -1.89
N LEU A 336 -8.49 13.35 -1.41
CA LEU A 336 -7.29 13.69 -2.18
C LEU A 336 -7.22 12.89 -3.50
N GLN A 337 -7.57 11.60 -3.49
CA GLN A 337 -7.64 10.75 -4.68
C GLN A 337 -8.70 11.22 -5.68
N LEU A 338 -9.87 11.68 -5.22
CA LEU A 338 -10.92 12.27 -6.05
C LEU A 338 -10.40 13.52 -6.78
N LEU A 339 -9.78 14.46 -6.04
CA LEU A 339 -9.24 15.69 -6.63
C LEU A 339 -8.17 15.44 -7.69
N ALA A 340 -7.29 14.47 -7.44
CA ALA A 340 -6.23 14.06 -8.37
C ALA A 340 -6.80 13.38 -9.62
N THR A 341 -7.62 12.34 -9.44
CA THR A 341 -8.12 11.47 -10.53
C THR A 341 -8.92 12.27 -11.55
N PHE A 342 -9.71 13.24 -11.11
CA PHE A 342 -10.57 14.05 -11.98
C PHE A 342 -9.93 15.40 -12.37
N SER A 343 -8.69 15.67 -11.94
CA SER A 343 -7.96 16.90 -12.24
C SER A 343 -8.75 18.17 -11.91
N ILE A 344 -9.30 18.21 -10.69
CA ILE A 344 -10.08 19.34 -10.14
C ILE A 344 -9.38 20.03 -8.95
N ALA A 345 -8.17 19.60 -8.58
CA ALA A 345 -7.42 20.13 -7.43
C ALA A 345 -7.17 21.65 -7.49
N SER A 346 -7.11 22.25 -8.69
CA SER A 346 -6.97 23.70 -8.91
C SER A 346 -8.08 24.55 -8.29
N ASP A 347 -9.24 23.95 -8.03
CA ASP A 347 -10.43 24.64 -7.56
C ASP A 347 -10.49 24.70 -6.01
N PHE A 348 -9.49 24.15 -5.32
CA PHE A 348 -9.43 23.96 -3.87
C PHE A 348 -8.21 24.69 -3.29
N ASN A 349 -8.33 25.14 -2.03
CA ASN A 349 -7.24 25.86 -1.38
C ASN A 349 -6.08 24.91 -1.01
N GLU A 350 -4.85 25.27 -1.41
CA GLU A 350 -3.67 24.42 -1.23
C GLU A 350 -3.27 24.24 0.25
N GLU A 351 -3.56 25.20 1.12
CA GLU A 351 -3.32 25.09 2.56
C GLU A 351 -4.28 24.08 3.19
N GLU A 352 -5.57 24.09 2.83
CA GLU A 352 -6.57 23.10 3.24
C GLU A 352 -6.17 21.70 2.79
N LEU A 353 -5.78 21.52 1.52
CA LEU A 353 -5.28 20.22 1.04
C LEU A 353 -4.04 19.76 1.81
N SER A 354 -3.15 20.69 2.18
CA SER A 354 -1.94 20.36 2.93
C SER A 354 -2.21 19.88 4.37
N ARG A 355 -3.31 20.32 5.01
CA ARG A 355 -3.73 19.83 6.35
C ARG A 355 -4.14 18.37 6.35
N LEU A 356 -4.55 17.82 5.20
CA LEU A 356 -4.92 16.41 5.06
C LEU A 356 -3.71 15.47 4.89
N ILE A 357 -2.54 16.00 4.52
CA ILE A 357 -1.34 15.19 4.24
C ILE A 357 -0.89 14.36 5.47
N PRO A 358 -0.83 14.89 6.72
CA PRO A 358 -0.52 14.09 7.90
C PRO A 358 -1.48 12.92 8.10
N MET A 359 -2.78 13.11 7.85
CA MET A 359 -3.82 12.07 8.01
C MET A 359 -3.67 10.89 7.04
N VAL A 360 -2.88 11.03 5.97
CA VAL A 360 -2.62 9.99 4.96
C VAL A 360 -1.15 9.58 4.89
N SER A 361 -0.31 10.10 5.78
CA SER A 361 1.15 9.96 5.80
C SER A 361 1.67 8.54 5.63
N ARG A 362 1.01 7.54 6.24
CA ARG A 362 1.44 6.13 6.26
C ARG A 362 1.00 5.32 5.04
N ARG A 363 0.27 5.91 4.09
CA ARG A 363 -0.17 5.21 2.87
C ARG A 363 0.90 5.24 1.78
N ARG A 364 1.14 4.08 1.15
CA ARG A 364 2.15 3.92 0.09
C ARG A 364 1.96 4.88 -1.10
N GLN A 365 0.72 5.23 -1.44
CA GLN A 365 0.42 6.09 -2.59
C GLN A 365 0.55 7.60 -2.30
N THR A 366 0.67 8.01 -1.03
CA THR A 366 0.67 9.43 -0.64
C THR A 366 1.73 10.29 -1.35
N PRO A 367 2.97 9.82 -1.59
CA PRO A 367 3.97 10.61 -2.34
C PRO A 367 3.58 10.88 -3.80
N ASP A 368 3.01 9.88 -4.48
CA ASP A 368 2.55 10.01 -5.87
C ASP A 368 1.29 10.87 -5.96
N LEU A 369 0.38 10.71 -4.99
CA LEU A 369 -0.83 11.52 -4.86
C LEU A 369 -0.50 12.99 -4.62
N CYS A 370 0.41 13.31 -3.68
CA CYS A 370 0.88 14.67 -3.46
C CYS A 370 1.54 15.27 -4.71
N ARG A 371 2.29 14.48 -5.49
CA ARG A 371 2.88 14.92 -6.77
C ARG A 371 1.79 15.28 -7.78
N SER A 372 0.75 14.45 -7.92
CA SER A 372 -0.37 14.71 -8.83
C SER A 372 -1.23 15.93 -8.44
N LEU A 373 -1.23 16.30 -7.15
CA LEU A 373 -1.94 17.45 -6.60
C LEU A 373 -1.09 18.74 -6.55
N GLY A 374 0.19 18.70 -6.96
CA GLY A 374 1.12 19.83 -6.86
C GLY A 374 1.67 20.10 -5.46
N LEU A 375 1.33 19.27 -4.45
CA LEU A 375 1.68 19.46 -3.03
C LEU A 375 3.12 19.04 -2.67
N SER A 376 3.97 18.77 -3.67
CA SER A 376 5.33 18.26 -3.50
C SER A 376 6.22 19.14 -2.61
N GLU A 377 6.06 20.47 -2.67
CA GLU A 377 6.86 21.42 -1.89
C GLU A 377 6.53 21.41 -0.40
N LYS A 378 5.33 20.96 -0.03
CA LYS A 378 4.89 20.81 1.37
C LYS A 378 5.22 19.43 1.96
N MET A 379 5.69 18.47 1.14
CA MET A 379 6.14 17.14 1.61
C MET A 379 7.41 17.08 2.49
N PRO A 380 8.38 18.03 2.51
CA PRO A 380 9.55 17.95 3.39
C PRO A 380 9.22 17.75 4.88
N GLY A 381 8.11 18.33 5.36
CA GLY A 381 7.60 18.09 6.72
C GLY A 381 7.07 16.67 6.93
N LEU A 382 6.50 16.04 5.89
CA LEU A 382 6.03 14.66 5.92
C LEU A 382 7.19 13.66 6.04
N PHE A 383 8.30 13.91 5.35
CA PHE A 383 9.54 13.14 5.54
C PHE A 383 10.03 13.25 6.99
N PHE A 384 9.99 14.44 7.58
CA PHE A 384 10.40 14.63 8.98
C PHE A 384 9.44 13.92 9.95
N TYR A 385 8.12 13.97 9.71
CA TYR A 385 7.13 13.24 10.50
C TYR A 385 7.31 11.73 10.39
N LEU A 386 7.42 11.17 9.17
CA LEU A 386 7.66 9.74 8.95
C LEU A 386 9.01 9.28 9.51
N TYR A 387 10.06 10.12 9.44
CA TYR A 387 11.36 9.86 10.03
C TYR A 387 11.30 9.87 11.57
N VAL A 388 10.64 10.86 12.17
CA VAL A 388 10.44 10.95 13.63
C VAL A 388 9.57 9.80 14.13
N GLU A 389 8.52 9.42 13.40
CA GLU A 389 7.61 8.35 13.76
C GLU A 389 8.22 6.95 13.57
N ALA A 390 9.02 6.74 12.53
CA ALA A 390 9.89 5.58 12.42
C ALA A 390 10.88 5.55 13.59
N ARG A 391 11.41 6.72 14.01
CA ARG A 391 12.38 6.81 15.11
C ARG A 391 11.75 6.61 16.49
N THR A 392 10.53 7.07 16.76
CA THR A 392 9.80 6.76 18.00
C THR A 392 9.36 5.30 18.02
N SER A 393 9.00 4.72 16.88
CA SER A 393 8.79 3.27 16.75
C SER A 393 10.08 2.50 17.08
N ILE A 394 11.23 2.99 16.61
CA ILE A 394 12.56 2.44 16.94
C ILE A 394 12.88 2.57 18.44
N PHE A 395 12.65 3.73 19.06
CA PHE A 395 12.82 3.90 20.51
C PHE A 395 11.93 2.97 21.33
N ILE A 396 10.67 2.75 20.91
CA ILE A 396 9.77 1.78 21.56
C ILE A 396 10.27 0.33 21.37
N LEU A 397 10.89 0.00 20.23
CA LEU A 397 11.51 -1.31 19.97
C LEU A 397 12.80 -1.53 20.79
N ASP A 398 13.60 -0.47 20.98
CA ASP A 398 14.79 -0.47 21.85
C ASP A 398 14.40 -0.67 23.33
N ASP A 399 13.39 0.05 23.83
CA ASP A 399 12.86 -0.11 25.20
C ASP A 399 12.17 -1.49 25.41
N LEU A 400 11.65 -2.11 24.34
CA LEU A 400 11.13 -3.49 24.35
C LEU A 400 12.20 -4.58 24.18
N GLY A 401 13.47 -4.20 23.96
CA GLY A 401 14.59 -5.14 23.83
C GLY A 401 14.55 -6.02 22.58
N ILE A 402 13.91 -5.56 21.50
CA ILE A 402 13.82 -6.30 20.24
C ILE A 402 15.15 -6.21 19.49
N CYS A 403 15.76 -7.35 19.20
CA CYS A 403 17.16 -7.45 18.78
C CYS A 403 17.56 -6.45 17.68
N CYS A 404 18.70 -5.78 17.89
CA CYS A 404 19.28 -4.78 16.98
C CYS A 404 19.39 -5.26 15.53
N VAL A 405 19.44 -6.58 15.27
CA VAL A 405 19.45 -7.16 13.91
C VAL A 405 18.15 -6.84 13.15
N LEU A 406 16.98 -6.94 13.78
CA LEU A 406 15.71 -6.56 13.15
C LEU A 406 15.60 -5.04 12.99
N LEU A 407 16.05 -4.30 14.00
CA LEU A 407 16.15 -2.84 13.95
C LEU A 407 17.02 -2.38 12.78
N GLN A 408 18.17 -3.01 12.57
CA GLN A 408 19.13 -2.70 11.52
C GLN A 408 18.65 -3.17 10.13
N ARG A 409 17.86 -4.23 10.05
CA ARG A 409 17.21 -4.66 8.80
C ARG A 409 16.04 -3.77 8.42
N LEU A 410 15.26 -3.28 9.40
CA LEU A 410 14.20 -2.29 9.20
C LEU A 410 14.77 -0.91 8.87
N LEU A 411 15.87 -0.50 9.50
CA LEU A 411 16.63 0.70 9.14
C LEU A 411 17.21 0.58 7.73
N SER A 412 17.83 -0.55 7.36
CA SER A 412 18.32 -0.78 5.99
C SER A 412 17.18 -0.76 4.96
N LEU A 413 16.00 -1.31 5.26
CA LEU A 413 14.82 -1.24 4.39
C LEU A 413 14.19 0.16 4.36
N ALA A 414 14.35 0.96 5.42
CA ALA A 414 13.91 2.35 5.47
C ALA A 414 14.91 3.29 4.75
N GLU A 415 16.21 3.01 4.81
CA GLU A 415 17.26 3.65 4.03
C GLU A 415 17.12 3.30 2.54
N GLU A 416 16.94 2.03 2.16
CA GLU A 416 16.62 1.65 0.77
C GLU A 416 15.34 2.34 0.25
N ARG A 417 14.33 2.53 1.10
CA ARG A 417 13.12 3.30 0.74
C ARG A 417 13.36 4.80 0.67
N MET A 418 14.19 5.36 1.57
CA MET A 418 14.57 6.78 1.51
C MET A 418 15.45 7.05 0.30
N ASP A 419 16.39 6.19 -0.06
CA ASP A 419 17.20 6.29 -1.28
C ASP A 419 16.35 6.13 -2.55
N PHE A 420 15.32 5.28 -2.53
CA PHE A 420 14.33 5.23 -3.61
C PHE A 420 13.53 6.55 -3.73
N MET A 421 13.16 7.17 -2.60
CA MET A 421 12.46 8.47 -2.57
C MET A 421 13.38 9.67 -2.87
N VAL A 422 14.67 9.59 -2.55
CA VAL A 422 15.70 10.60 -2.87
C VAL A 422 16.10 10.50 -4.34
N SER A 423 16.11 9.29 -4.93
CA SER A 423 16.30 9.10 -6.37
C SER A 423 15.21 9.77 -7.20
N LEU A 424 13.98 9.90 -6.66
CA LEU A 424 12.89 10.67 -7.28
C LEU A 424 13.10 12.21 -7.27
N LYS A 425 14.19 12.73 -6.70
CA LYS A 425 14.59 14.15 -6.88
C LYS A 425 15.49 14.40 -8.11
N PHE A 426 15.85 13.34 -8.86
CA PHE A 426 16.83 13.43 -9.94
C PHE A 426 16.32 13.00 -11.33
N TRP A 427 15.00 12.87 -11.51
CA TRP A 427 14.32 12.70 -12.82
C TRP A 427 13.10 13.62 -12.91
#